data_AF-A0A925C475-F1
#
_entry.id   AF-A0A925C475-F1
#
_cell.length_a   1.000
_cell.length_b   1.000
_cell.length_c   1.000
_cell.angle_alpha   90.00
_cell.angle_beta   90.00
_cell.angle_gamma   90.00
#
_symmetry.space_group_name_H-M   'P 1'
#
loop_
_entity.id
_entity.type
_entity.pdbx_description
1 polymer ?
#
loop_
_entity_poly.entity_id
_entity_poly.type
_entity_poly.pdbx_seq_one_letter_code
_entity_poly.pdbx_strand_id
1 'polypeptide(L)' 'MRVVGGTLRGRPIAGPQHEGLRPTADRVRESLFNILAHGVDDFSLEGVRVIDLFAGTGALGLEAISRGAA' A
#
# COMPACT_ATOMS: atom_id res chain seq x y z
N MET A 1 -1.47 -7.06 10.00
CA MET A 1 -1.10 -6.39 8.73
C MET A 1 0.15 -5.57 8.96
N ARG A 2 0.97 -5.36 7.92
CA ARG A 2 2.18 -4.52 7.98
C ARG A 2 2.45 -3.87 6.62
N VAL A 3 3.26 -2.82 6.62
CA VAL A 3 3.81 -2.24 5.38
C VAL A 3 4.77 -3.25 4.74
N VAL A 4 4.62 -3.49 3.44
CA VAL A 4 5.27 -4.59 2.70
C VAL A 4 6.60 -4.17 2.09
N GLY A 5 6.69 -2.95 1.55
CA GLY A 5 7.87 -2.41 0.87
C GLY A 5 8.10 -0.92 1.14
N GLY A 6 9.13 -0.36 0.52
CA GLY A 6 9.53 1.04 0.69
C GLY A 6 10.25 1.33 2.02
N THR A 7 10.31 2.62 2.38
CA THR A 7 11.05 3.15 3.54
C THR A 7 10.44 2.76 4.89
N LEU A 8 9.13 2.49 4.93
CA LEU A 8 8.39 2.09 6.12
C LEU A 8 8.19 0.56 6.22
N ARG A 9 8.89 -0.23 5.39
CA ARG A 9 8.76 -1.69 5.32
C ARG A 9 8.85 -2.35 6.71
N GLY A 10 7.95 -3.30 6.94
CA GLY A 10 7.90 -4.09 8.18
C GLY A 10 7.14 -3.41 9.32
N ARG A 11 6.79 -2.12 9.21
CA ARG A 11 6.03 -1.44 10.26
C ARG A 11 4.63 -2.04 10.42
N PRO A 12 4.20 -2.36 11.64
CA PRO A 12 2.87 -2.92 11.89
C PRO A 12 1.79 -1.88 11.58
N ILE A 13 0.67 -2.34 11.05
CA ILE A 13 -0.51 -1.52 10.80
C ILE A 13 -1.61 -2.00 11.75
N ALA A 14 -2.10 -1.09 12.58
CA ALA A 14 -3.24 -1.35 13.44
C ALA A 14 -4.50 -1.52 12.58
N GLY A 15 -5.34 -2.49 12.96
CA GLY A 15 -6.59 -2.74 12.25
C GLY A 15 -7.60 -3.41 13.17
N PRO A 16 -8.89 -3.36 12.81
CA PRO A 16 -9.93 -4.03 13.57
C PRO A 16 -9.67 -5.54 13.60
N GLN A 17 -10.06 -6.18 14.70
CA GLN A 17 -10.00 -7.63 14.85
C GLN A 17 -11.41 -8.12 15.14
N HIS A 18 -12.03 -8.74 14.14
CA HIS A 18 -13.29 -9.44 14.29
C HIS A 18 -13.43 -10.51 13.21
N GLU A 19 -14.32 -11.47 13.43
CA GLU A 19 -14.62 -12.52 12.49
C GLU A 19 -15.29 -11.96 11.21
N GLY A 20 -15.01 -12.55 10.05
CA GLY A 20 -15.52 -12.09 8.76
C GLY A 20 -14.79 -10.88 8.15
N LEU A 21 -13.80 -10.29 8.84
CA LEU A 21 -12.94 -9.28 8.24
C LEU A 21 -12.12 -9.91 7.10
N ARG A 22 -12.21 -9.35 5.90
CA ARG A 22 -11.40 -9.75 4.74
C ARG A 22 -10.29 -8.74 4.48
N PRO A 23 -9.11 -8.87 5.12
CA PRO A 23 -8.00 -7.96 4.86
C PRO A 23 -7.48 -8.15 3.44
N THR A 24 -7.00 -7.08 2.82
CA THR A 24 -6.20 -7.19 1.59
C THR A 24 -4.90 -7.92 1.96
N ALA A 25 -4.61 -9.04 1.30
CA ALA A 25 -3.40 -9.81 1.58
C ALA A 25 -2.13 -9.02 1.21
N ASP A 26 -1.02 -9.26 1.93
CA ASP A 26 0.27 -8.61 1.66
C ASP A 26 0.69 -8.79 0.19
N ARG A 27 0.52 -10.00 -0.35
CA ARG A 27 0.81 -10.33 -1.75
C ARG A 27 -0.03 -9.51 -2.75
N VAL A 28 -1.29 -9.21 -2.43
CA VAL A 28 -2.15 -8.41 -3.31
C VAL A 28 -1.65 -6.96 -3.35
N ARG A 29 -1.25 -6.40 -2.20
CA ARG A 29 -0.65 -5.05 -2.14
C ARG A 29 0.68 -5.04 -2.90
N GLU A 30 1.54 -6.02 -2.67
CA GLU A 30 2.83 -6.15 -3.37
C GLU A 30 2.65 -6.21 -4.89
N SER A 31 1.77 -7.10 -5.38
CA SER A 31 1.47 -7.20 -6.81
C SER A 31 0.96 -5.89 -7.40
N LEU A 32 0.07 -5.17 -6.69
CA LEU A 32 -0.44 -3.88 -7.14
C LEU A 32 0.70 -2.86 -7.35
N PHE A 33 1.59 -2.72 -6.37
CA PHE A 33 2.70 -1.78 -6.49
C PHE A 33 3.76 -2.22 -7.51
N ASN A 34 3.95 -3.53 -7.71
CA ASN A 34 4.82 -4.03 -8.77
C ASN A 34 4.23 -3.72 -10.16
N ILE A 35 2.91 -3.85 -10.34
CA ILE A 35 2.24 -3.45 -11.59
C ILE A 35 2.40 -1.94 -11.82
N LEU A 36 2.21 -1.11 -10.79
CA LEU A 36 2.41 0.34 -10.94
C LEU A 36 3.86 0.68 -11.30
N ALA A 37 4.84 0.06 -10.65
CA ALA A 37 6.26 0.37 -10.86
C ALA A 37 6.83 -0.13 -12.20
N HIS A 38 6.21 -1.13 -12.83
CA HIS A 38 6.76 -1.79 -14.01
C HIS A 38 5.81 -1.90 -15.21
N GLY A 39 4.52 -1.61 -15.01
CA GLY A 39 3.47 -1.77 -16.02
C GLY A 39 2.99 -0.44 -16.62
N VAL A 40 3.52 0.69 -16.17
CA VAL A 40 3.21 2.02 -16.70
C VAL A 40 4.52 2.68 -17.12
N ASP A 41 4.69 2.90 -18.42
CA ASP A 41 5.88 3.55 -18.96
C ASP A 41 6.01 4.98 -18.43
N ASP A 42 7.25 5.38 -18.11
CA ASP A 42 7.61 6.70 -17.56
C ASP A 42 6.89 7.10 -16.26
N PHE A 43 6.32 6.13 -15.52
CA PHE A 43 5.69 6.39 -14.23
C PHE A 43 6.62 6.05 -13.06
N SER A 44 6.73 6.98 -12.11
CA SER A 44 7.35 6.77 -10.80
C SER A 44 6.36 7.16 -9.72
N LEU A 45 6.34 6.43 -8.60
CA LEU A 45 5.56 6.78 -7.42
C LEU A 45 6.14 7.97 -6.64
N GLU A 46 7.39 8.35 -6.92
CA GLU A 46 8.08 9.41 -6.20
C GLU A 46 7.43 10.78 -6.43
N GLY A 47 6.99 11.42 -5.35
CA GLY A 47 6.33 12.73 -5.38
C GLY A 47 4.90 12.72 -5.93
N VAL A 48 4.34 11.55 -6.22
CA VAL A 48 2.99 11.44 -6.80
C VAL A 48 1.92 11.57 -5.71
N ARG A 49 0.88 12.34 -6.03
CA ARG A 49 -0.33 12.43 -5.19
C ARG A 49 -1.20 11.20 -5.37
N VAL A 50 -1.55 10.55 -4.26
CA VAL A 50 -2.37 9.33 -4.24
C VAL A 50 -3.64 9.59 -3.43
N ILE A 51 -4.77 9.06 -3.91
CA ILE A 51 -6.03 9.04 -3.19
C ILE A 51 -6.48 7.59 -2.94
N ASP A 52 -6.75 7.27 -1.68
CA ASP A 52 -7.30 5.98 -1.26
C ASP A 52 -8.76 6.18 -0.84
N LEU A 53 -9.67 6.00 -1.80
CA LEU A 53 -11.09 6.31 -1.64
C LEU A 53 -11.80 5.45 -0.58
N PHE A 54 -11.27 4.26 -0.30
CA PHE A 54 -11.83 3.31 0.66
C PHE A 54 -10.74 2.83 1.62
N ALA A 55 -10.02 3.79 2.19
CA ALA A 55 -8.78 3.52 2.92
C ALA A 55 -8.90 2.47 4.02
N GLY A 56 -10.03 2.39 4.72
CA GLY A 56 -10.21 1.44 5.82
C GLY A 56 -9.08 1.60 6.85
N THR A 57 -8.19 0.60 6.95
CA THR A 57 -6.99 0.65 7.82
C THR A 57 -5.86 1.56 7.30
N GLY A 58 -6.02 2.13 6.10
CA GLY A 58 -5.01 2.94 5.42
C GLY A 58 -3.87 2.12 4.82
N ALA A 59 -3.98 0.79 4.75
CA ALA A 59 -2.86 -0.07 4.36
C ALA A 59 -2.34 0.20 2.95
N LEU A 60 -3.18 0.61 1.99
CA LEU A 60 -2.75 0.97 0.64
C LEU A 60 -2.13 2.38 0.61
N GLY A 61 -2.78 3.38 1.21
CA GLY A 61 -2.21 4.72 1.34
C GLY A 61 -0.85 4.75 2.05
N LEU A 62 -0.70 4.02 3.16
CA LEU A 62 0.58 3.89 3.88
C LEU A 62 1.66 3.21 3.03
N GLU A 63 1.28 2.23 2.22
CA GLU A 63 2.20 1.56 1.29
C GLU A 63 2.65 2.51 0.17
N ALA A 64 1.75 3.37 -0.33
CA ALA A 64 2.08 4.40 -1.32
C ALA A 64 3.07 5.42 -0.75
N ILE A 65 2.81 5.95 0.45
CA ILE A 65 3.73 6.87 1.15
C ILE A 65 5.08 6.21 1.39
N SER A 66 5.09 4.95 1.85
CA SER A 66 6.32 4.18 2.06
C SER A 66 7.18 4.09 0.79
N ARG A 67 6.53 4.08 -0.38
CA ARG A 67 7.16 3.95 -1.71
C ARG A 67 7.42 5.30 -2.40
N GLY A 68 7.20 6.42 -1.73
CA GLY A 68 7.62 7.75 -2.20
C GLY A 68 6.49 8.70 -2.60
N ALA A 69 5.22 8.32 -2.47
CA ALA A 69 4.10 9.23 -2.72
C ALA A 69 4.08 10.42 -1.73
N ALA A 70 3.59 11.59 -2.18
CA ALA A 70 3.57 12.85 -1.42
C ALA A 70 2.30 13.69 -1.66
#